data_AF-A0A1G6V5P7-F1
#
_entry.id   AF-A0A1G6V5P7-F1
#
_cell.length_a   1.000
_cell.length_b   1.000
_cell.length_c   1.000
_cell.angle_alpha   90.00
_cell.angle_beta   90.00
_cell.angle_gamma   90.00
#
_symmetry.space_group_name_H-M   'P 1'
#
loop_
_entity.id
_entity.type
_entity.pdbx_description
1 polymer ?
#
loop_
_entity_poly.entity_id
_entity_poly.type
_entity_poly.pdbx_seq_one_letter_code
_entity_poly.pdbx_strand_id
1 'polypeptide(L)'
;MMGHRQVEQAALFYEFSLETHDPSDHLLRSIDRFVDLEQIRQDLAPFYSTIGRPSIDPELMIRMLLIGYCFGIRSERRLCDEVHLNLAYRW
;
A
#
# COMPACT_ATOMS: atom_id res chain seq x y z
N MET A 1 15.40 1.01 -10.81
CA MET A 1 15.58 0.39 -9.47
C MET A 1 14.20 0.08 -8.90
N MET A 2 13.99 -1.02 -8.17
CA MET A 2 12.71 -1.26 -7.49
C MET A 2 12.63 -0.40 -6.22
N GLY A 3 11.50 0.28 -5.98
CA GLY A 3 11.31 1.10 -4.78
C GLY A 3 11.14 0.27 -3.52
N HIS A 4 11.54 0.82 -2.37
CA HIS A 4 11.36 0.19 -1.07
C HIS A 4 10.27 0.90 -0.28
N ARG A 5 9.39 0.14 0.38
CA ARG A 5 8.47 0.68 1.40
C ARG A 5 9.28 1.32 2.53
N GLN A 6 9.15 2.63 2.70
CA GLN A 6 9.77 3.37 3.80
C GLN A 6 8.81 3.28 5.00
N VAL A 7 9.16 2.46 5.99
CA VAL A 7 8.41 2.39 7.26
C VAL A 7 8.95 3.50 8.15
N GLU A 8 8.20 4.59 8.31
CA GLU A 8 8.56 5.62 9.27
C GLU A 8 8.47 5.06 10.69
N GLN A 9 9.60 5.12 11.43
CA GLN A 9 9.63 4.82 12.85
C GLN A 9 8.88 5.92 13.61
N ALA A 10 7.65 5.60 14.04
CA ALA A 10 6.91 6.43 14.98
C ALA A 10 7.54 6.32 16.37
N ALA A 11 8.54 7.16 16.65
CA ALA A 11 9.07 7.33 17.98
C ALA A 11 8.72 8.73 18.50
N LEU A 12 8.00 8.72 19.63
CA LEU A 12 7.86 9.78 20.65
C LEU A 12 6.59 10.65 20.56
N PHE A 13 5.55 10.16 21.26
CA PHE A 13 4.38 10.87 21.83
C PHE A 13 3.15 11.13 20.92
N TYR A 14 2.37 10.09 20.71
CA TYR A 14 0.90 9.96 20.90
C TYR A 14 0.61 8.51 20.49
N GLU A 15 -0.11 7.73 21.29
CA GLU A 15 -0.41 6.32 21.00
C GLU A 15 -1.44 6.23 19.87
N PHE A 16 -1.00 6.52 18.64
CA PHE A 16 -1.80 6.39 17.44
C PHE A 16 -1.57 5.01 16.85
N SER A 17 -2.47 4.09 17.14
CA SER A 17 -2.51 2.77 16.50
C SER A 17 -3.49 2.81 15.33
N LEU A 18 -2.99 2.58 14.11
CA LEU A 18 -3.83 2.33 12.93
C LEU A 18 -4.77 1.15 13.16
N GLU A 19 -4.35 0.16 13.96
CA GLU A 19 -5.17 -1.00 14.28
C GLU A 19 -6.40 -0.66 15.13
N THR A 20 -6.30 0.38 15.97
CA THR A 20 -7.41 0.84 16.82
C THR A 20 -8.35 1.79 16.07
N HIS A 21 -7.84 2.52 15.07
CA HIS A 21 -8.60 3.56 14.38
C HIS A 21 -9.43 3.02 13.20
N ASP A 22 -8.96 1.99 12.49
CA ASP A 22 -9.72 1.38 11.39
C ASP A 22 -10.66 0.29 11.91
N PRO A 23 -11.98 0.35 11.62
CA PRO A 23 -12.94 -0.65 12.10
C PRO A 23 -12.54 -2.08 11.72
N SER A 24 -12.74 -3.03 12.64
CA SER A 24 -12.43 -4.44 12.38
C SER A 24 -13.23 -5.04 11.22
N ASP A 25 -14.39 -4.46 10.90
CA ASP A 25 -15.27 -4.82 9.79
C ASP A 25 -14.94 -4.06 8.48
N HIS A 26 -13.82 -3.34 8.44
CA HIS A 26 -13.44 -2.62 7.23
C HIS A 26 -13.06 -3.59 6.10
N LEU A 27 -13.58 -3.35 4.90
CA LEU A 27 -13.41 -4.22 3.73
C LEU A 27 -11.93 -4.51 3.43
N LEU A 28 -11.06 -3.50 3.53
CA LEU A 28 -9.63 -3.67 3.21
C LEU A 28 -8.91 -4.59 4.20
N ARG A 29 -9.32 -4.63 5.47
CA ARG A 29 -8.78 -5.62 6.42
C ARG A 29 -9.20 -7.03 6.07
N SER A 30 -10.42 -7.19 5.57
CA SER A 30 -10.85 -8.50 5.08
C SER A 30 -10.05 -8.91 3.86
N ILE A 31 -9.74 -7.98 2.95
CA ILE A 31 -8.90 -8.23 1.77
C ILE A 31 -7.46 -8.57 2.18
N ASP A 32 -6.88 -7.85 3.14
CA ASP A 32 -5.52 -8.08 3.64
C ASP A 32 -5.28 -9.51 4.08
N ARG A 33 -6.23 -10.08 4.84
CA ARG A 33 -6.16 -11.47 5.30
C ARG A 33 -6.06 -12.50 4.18
N PHE A 34 -6.46 -12.17 2.96
CA PHE A 34 -6.45 -13.08 1.81
C PHE A 34 -5.46 -12.67 0.71
N VAL A 35 -4.84 -11.49 0.81
CA VAL A 35 -3.92 -10.96 -0.19
C VAL A 35 -2.50 -11.04 0.35
N ASP A 36 -1.88 -12.20 0.16
CA ASP A 36 -0.46 -12.39 0.42
C ASP A 36 0.37 -11.92 -0.78
N LEU A 37 1.22 -10.91 -0.55
CA LEU A 37 2.09 -10.31 -1.54
C LEU A 37 3.57 -10.46 -1.18
N GLU A 38 3.93 -11.26 -0.17
CA GLU A 38 5.30 -11.37 0.33
C GLU A 38 6.31 -11.75 -0.77
N GLN A 39 5.89 -12.65 -1.66
CA GLN A 39 6.75 -13.20 -2.71
C GLN A 39 6.86 -12.31 -3.96
N ILE A 40 5.91 -11.39 -4.18
CA ILE A 40 5.78 -10.65 -5.44
C ILE A 40 7.02 -9.83 -5.78
N ARG A 41 7.69 -9.32 -4.74
CA ARG A 41 8.90 -8.51 -4.89
C ARG A 41 10.03 -9.33 -5.46
N GLN A 42 10.22 -10.55 -4.96
CA GLN A 42 11.29 -11.44 -5.38
C GLN A 42 11.06 -11.91 -6.82
N ASP A 43 9.82 -12.28 -7.13
CA ASP A 43 9.43 -12.76 -8.46
C ASP A 43 9.59 -11.68 -9.52
N LEU A 44 9.31 -10.42 -9.14
CA LEU A 44 9.39 -9.30 -10.06
C LEU A 44 10.78 -8.67 -10.14
N ALA A 45 11.67 -8.90 -9.18
CA ALA A 45 13.00 -8.29 -9.12
C ALA A 45 13.82 -8.39 -10.43
N PRO A 46 13.84 -9.52 -11.16
CA PRO A 46 14.60 -9.64 -12.41
C PRO A 46 14.15 -8.67 -13.52
N PHE A 47 12.92 -8.16 -13.46
CA PHE A 47 12.37 -7.27 -14.48
C PHE A 47 12.63 -5.78 -14.20
N TYR A 48 13.21 -5.44 -13.06
CA TYR A 48 13.51 -4.05 -12.71
C TYR A 48 14.96 -3.69 -13.07
N SER A 49 15.14 -2.54 -13.73
CA SER A 49 16.46 -1.98 -13.99
C SER A 49 17.21 -1.70 -12.67
N THR A 50 18.51 -1.95 -12.64
CA THR A 50 19.40 -1.57 -11.52
C THR A 50 19.77 -0.09 -11.52
N ILE A 51 19.52 0.62 -12.62
CA ILE A 51 19.82 2.05 -12.81
C ILE A 51 18.54 2.88 -13.03
N GLY A 52 18.63 4.18 -12.79
CA GLY A 52 17.53 5.14 -12.97
C GLY A 52 16.69 5.37 -11.71
N ARG A 53 15.56 6.09 -11.86
CA ARG A 53 14.68 6.43 -10.73
C ARG A 53 14.09 5.17 -10.11
N PRO A 54 14.00 5.08 -8.77
CA PRO A 54 13.25 4.03 -8.11
C PRO A 54 11.78 4.06 -8.54
N SER A 55 11.27 2.92 -9.01
CA SER A 55 9.86 2.71 -9.30
C SER A 55 9.05 2.56 -8.01
N ILE A 56 7.71 2.57 -8.11
CA ILE A 56 6.84 2.24 -6.98
C ILE A 56 7.02 0.77 -6.61
N ASP A 57 6.88 0.45 -5.31
CA ASP A 57 6.90 -0.94 -4.82
C ASP A 57 5.76 -1.74 -5.47
N PRO A 58 6.01 -2.91 -6.09
CA PRO A 58 4.96 -3.71 -6.72
C PRO A 58 3.82 -4.05 -5.77
N GLU A 59 4.12 -4.29 -4.50
CA GLU A 59 3.11 -4.58 -3.48
C GLU A 59 2.16 -3.38 -3.30
N LEU A 60 2.73 -2.18 -3.16
CA LEU A 60 1.97 -0.94 -3.02
C LEU A 60 1.10 -0.70 -4.26
N MET A 61 1.64 -0.91 -5.46
CA MET A 61 0.89 -0.78 -6.70
C MET A 61 -0.35 -1.68 -6.71
N ILE A 62 -0.20 -2.95 -6.31
CA ILE A 62 -1.32 -3.91 -6.27
C ILE A 62 -2.37 -3.49 -5.24
N ARG A 63 -1.94 -3.09 -4.03
CA ARG A 63 -2.86 -2.59 -2.98
C ARG A 63 -3.63 -1.34 -3.46
N MET A 64 -2.97 -0.41 -4.13
CA MET A 64 -3.62 0.76 -4.74
C MET A 64 -4.67 0.35 -5.79
N LEU A 65 -4.34 -0.58 -6.67
CA LEU A 65 -5.28 -1.07 -7.68
C LEU A 65 -6.52 -1.73 -7.02
N LEU A 66 -6.32 -2.56 -6.00
CA LEU A 66 -7.43 -3.17 -5.24
C LEU A 66 -8.36 -2.11 -4.64
N ILE A 67 -7.80 -1.07 -4.02
CA ILE A 67 -8.58 0.08 -3.52
C ILE A 67 -9.37 0.72 -4.66
N GLY A 68 -8.73 0.98 -5.80
CA GLY A 68 -9.39 1.56 -6.97
C GLY A 68 -10.57 0.72 -7.46
N TYR A 69 -10.41 -0.61 -7.50
CA TYR A 69 -11.49 -1.53 -7.89
C TYR A 69 -12.61 -1.60 -6.85
N CYS A 70 -12.29 -1.74 -5.57
CA CYS A 70 -13.27 -1.88 -4.49
C CYS A 70 -14.11 -0.62 -4.28
N PHE A 71 -13.51 0.57 -4.40
CA PHE A 71 -14.18 1.85 -4.17
C PHE A 71 -14.60 2.56 -5.47
N GLY A 72 -14.44 1.91 -6.63
CA GLY A 72 -14.86 2.46 -7.91
C GLY A 72 -14.06 3.70 -8.38
N ILE A 73 -12.82 3.86 -7.90
CA ILE A 73 -11.95 4.98 -8.28
C ILE A 73 -11.30 4.65 -9.63
N ARG A 74 -11.79 5.30 -10.69
CA ARG A 74 -11.32 5.07 -12.07
C ARG A 74 -10.12 5.92 -12.48
N SER A 75 -9.86 7.01 -11.76
CA SER A 75 -8.76 7.93 -12.06
C SER A 75 -7.56 7.59 -11.20
N GLU A 76 -6.43 7.28 -11.84
CA GLU A 76 -5.16 7.02 -11.15
C GLU A 76 -4.71 8.22 -10.31
N ARG A 77 -4.88 9.45 -10.81
CA ARG A 77 -4.55 10.66 -10.03
C ARG A 77 -5.38 10.74 -8.75
N ARG A 78 -6.69 10.52 -8.88
CA ARG A 78 -7.59 10.52 -7.72
C ARG A 78 -7.24 9.38 -6.76
N LEU A 79 -6.86 8.21 -7.26
CA LEU A 79 -6.44 7.09 -6.44
C LEU A 79 -5.17 7.43 -5.64
N CYS A 80 -4.19 8.08 -6.26
CA CYS A 80 -3.00 8.58 -5.57
C CYS A 80 -3.38 9.58 -4.46
N ASP A 81 -4.28 10.52 -4.75
CA ASP A 81 -4.75 11.50 -3.75
C ASP A 81 -5.49 10.81 -2.59
N GLU A 82 -6.36 9.85 -2.90
CA GLU A 82 -7.17 9.11 -1.93
C GLU A 82 -6.29 8.25 -1.00
N VAL A 83 -5.31 7.54 -1.57
CA VAL A 83 -4.33 6.73 -0.81
C VAL A 83 -3.41 7.59 0.04
N HIS A 84 -3.12 8.82 -0.40
CA HIS A 84 -2.32 9.75 0.38
C HIS A 84 -3.05 10.23 1.65
N LEU A 85 -4.36 10.46 1.53
CA LEU A 85 -5.18 11.09 2.57
C LEU A 85 -5.89 10.09 3.50
N ASN A 86 -6.21 8.88 3.04
CA ASN A 86 -6.97 7.92 3.82
C ASN A 86 -6.08 6.98 4.64
N LEU A 87 -6.12 7.16 5.96
CA LEU A 87 -5.39 6.30 6.92
C LEU A 87 -5.84 4.83 6.86
N ALA A 88 -7.11 4.57 6.54
CA ALA A 88 -7.65 3.22 6.36
C ALA A 88 -6.97 2.45 5.22
N TYR A 89 -6.25 3.14 4.32
CA TYR A 89 -5.59 2.54 3.16
C TYR A 89 -4.11 2.21 3.45
N ARG A 90 -3.65 2.42 4.69
CA ARG A 90 -2.26 2.16 5.13
C ARG A 90 -2.04 0.80 5.79
N TRP A 91 -2.95 -0.14 5.58
CA TRP A 91 -2.73 -1.56 5.86
C TRP A 91 -1.46 -2.05 5.16
#